data_AF-A0A0J9HJI1-F1
#
_entry.id   AF-A0A0J9HJI1-F1
#
_cell.length_a   1.000
_cell.length_b   1.000
_cell.length_c   1.000
_cell.angle_alpha   90.00
_cell.angle_beta   90.00
_cell.angle_gamma   90.00
#
_symmetry.space_group_name_H-M   'P 1'
#
loop_
_entity.id
_entity.type
_entity.pdbx_description
1 polymer ?
#
loop_
_entity_poly.entity_id
_entity_poly.type
_entity_poly.pdbx_seq_one_letter_code
_entity_poly.pdbx_strand_id
1 'polypeptide(L)'
;SLHEICFYQKSENLIFLKIIFTHLVCEIDERNHQFQCSVLNVIQVTAEFTLATLFKYNVKIITHHSCVILTVRDTQLMINIAKTLK
;
A
#
# COMPACT_ATOMS: atom_id res chain seq x y z
N SER A 1 16.55 -1.58 -3.54
CA SER A 1 17.70 -2.51 -3.46
C SER A 1 17.31 -3.80 -2.72
N LEU A 2 18.01 -4.93 -2.91
CA LEU A 2 17.75 -6.18 -2.15
C LEU A 2 17.91 -5.99 -0.64
N HIS A 3 18.86 -5.16 -0.21
CA HIS A 3 19.09 -4.87 1.21
C HIS A 3 17.86 -4.24 1.89
N GLU A 4 17.25 -3.24 1.23
CA GLU A 4 16.05 -2.56 1.73
C GLU A 4 14.86 -3.52 1.82
N ILE A 5 14.69 -4.39 0.82
CA ILE A 5 13.62 -5.40 0.83
C ILE A 5 13.77 -6.32 2.04
N CYS A 6 14.98 -6.86 2.26
CA CYS A 6 15.26 -7.71 3.42
C CYS A 6 15.05 -6.98 4.75
N PHE A 7 15.40 -5.69 4.81
CA PHE A 7 15.21 -4.87 6.00
C PHE A 7 13.72 -4.67 6.32
N TYR A 8 12.93 -4.21 5.35
CA TYR A 8 11.50 -3.94 5.57
C TYR A 8 10.68 -5.21 5.74
N GLN A 9 11.06 -6.34 5.13
CA GLN A 9 10.36 -7.62 5.35
C GLN A 9 10.56 -8.19 6.76
N LYS A 10 11.66 -7.85 7.43
CA LYS A 10 11.91 -8.24 8.83
C LYS A 10 11.33 -7.27 9.84
N SER A 11 10.93 -6.08 9.41
CA SER A 11 10.38 -5.04 10.27
C SER A 11 8.87 -5.16 10.35
N GLU A 12 8.32 -5.09 11.56
CA GLU A 12 6.86 -4.97 11.79
C GLU A 12 6.40 -3.50 11.86
N ASN A 13 7.32 -2.54 11.74
CA ASN A 13 6.99 -1.13 11.80
C ASN A 13 6.23 -0.68 10.54
N LEU A 14 5.23 0.17 10.75
CA LEU A 14 4.56 0.91 9.69
C LEU A 14 5.56 1.79 8.93
N ILE A 15 5.42 1.82 7.62
CA ILE A 15 6.29 2.53 6.68
C ILE A 15 5.91 4.01 6.63
N PHE A 16 4.62 4.36 6.66
CA PHE A 16 4.20 5.75 6.56
C PHE A 16 4.32 6.47 7.90
N LEU A 17 4.76 7.73 7.83
CA LEU A 17 4.75 8.60 9.00
C LEU A 17 3.31 8.90 9.41
N LYS A 18 2.97 8.59 10.67
CA LYS A 18 1.61 8.73 11.22
C LYS A 18 1.00 10.12 11.01
N ILE A 19 1.79 11.18 11.16
CA ILE A 19 1.32 12.57 11.02
C ILE A 19 0.86 12.85 9.59
N ILE A 20 1.68 12.47 8.60
CA ILE A 20 1.38 12.67 7.18
C ILE A 20 0.17 11.83 6.78
N PHE A 21 0.12 10.57 7.21
CA PHE A 21 -1.00 9.69 6.91
C PHE A 21 -2.31 10.18 7.53
N THR A 22 -2.27 10.69 8.76
CA THR A 22 -3.45 11.27 9.42
C THR A 22 -3.95 12.50 8.66
N HIS A 23 -3.04 13.38 8.23
CA HIS A 23 -3.41 14.55 7.44
C HIS A 23 -4.11 14.14 6.14
N LEU A 24 -3.56 13.16 5.42
CA LEU A 24 -4.17 12.61 4.21
C LEU A 24 -5.58 12.05 4.45
N VAL A 25 -5.80 11.31 5.54
CA VAL A 25 -7.13 10.78 5.89
C VAL A 25 -8.12 11.92 6.14
N CYS A 26 -7.71 12.95 6.87
CA CYS A 26 -8.56 14.12 7.14
C CYS A 26 -8.86 14.92 5.85
N GLU A 27 -7.91 15.06 4.95
CA GLU A 27 -8.11 15.71 3.64
C GLU A 27 -9.11 14.94 2.77
N ILE A 28 -9.02 13.60 2.75
CA ILE A 28 -9.93 12.75 1.97
C ILE A 28 -11.36 12.74 2.55
N ASP A 29 -11.50 12.79 3.87
CA ASP A 29 -12.81 12.67 4.52
C ASP A 29 -13.73 13.88 4.27
N GLU A 30 -13.20 15.02 3.78
CA GLU A 30 -13.87 16.29 3.40
C GLU A 30 -14.79 16.94 4.45
N ARG A 31 -15.27 16.20 5.44
CA ARG A 31 -16.34 16.54 6.39
C ARG A 31 -15.82 16.97 7.76
N ASN A 32 -14.51 17.18 7.92
CA ASN A 32 -13.90 17.55 9.21
C ASN A 32 -14.37 16.63 10.37
N HIS A 33 -14.57 15.32 10.11
CA HIS A 33 -14.88 14.42 11.22
C HIS A 33 -13.66 14.29 12.14
N GLN A 34 -13.92 14.30 13.45
CA GLN A 34 -12.89 13.97 14.42
C GLN A 34 -12.77 12.45 14.51
N PHE A 35 -11.68 11.92 13.94
CA PHE A 35 -11.35 10.51 14.08
C PHE A 35 -10.72 10.21 15.45
N GLN A 36 -11.10 9.08 16.04
CA GLN A 36 -10.36 8.54 17.18
C GLN A 36 -8.97 8.06 16.73
N CYS A 37 -7.96 8.20 17.59
CA CYS A 37 -6.60 7.73 17.31
C CYS A 37 -6.54 6.23 16.98
N SER A 38 -7.39 5.42 17.63
CA SER A 38 -7.51 3.98 17.35
C SER A 38 -7.99 3.72 15.92
N VAL A 39 -8.98 4.48 15.45
CA VAL A 39 -9.53 4.38 14.09
C VAL A 39 -8.46 4.75 13.06
N LEU A 40 -7.75 5.86 13.26
CA LEU A 40 -6.66 6.28 12.36
C LEU A 40 -5.55 5.21 12.26
N ASN A 41 -5.21 4.58 13.38
CA ASN A 41 -4.21 3.51 13.40
C ASN A 41 -4.68 2.27 12.62
N VAL A 42 -5.95 1.88 12.76
CA VAL A 42 -6.53 0.76 11.99
C VAL A 42 -6.56 1.07 10.50
N ILE A 43 -6.94 2.29 10.12
CA ILE A 43 -6.93 2.73 8.71
C ILE A 43 -5.51 2.64 8.15
N GLN A 44 -4.50 3.13 8.87
CA GLN A 44 -3.11 3.07 8.42
C GLN A 44 -2.61 1.64 8.25
N VAL A 45 -2.80 0.78 9.27
CA VAL A 45 -2.41 -0.63 9.21
C VAL A 45 -3.07 -1.32 8.01
N THR A 46 -4.37 -1.06 7.80
CA THR A 46 -5.14 -1.65 6.69
C THR A 46 -4.64 -1.16 5.33
N ALA A 47 -4.35 0.15 5.19
CA ALA A 47 -3.86 0.73 3.96
C ALA A 47 -2.48 0.19 3.57
N GLU A 48 -1.54 0.14 4.52
CA GLU A 48 -0.20 -0.38 4.28
C GLU A 48 -0.21 -1.87 3.95
N PHE A 49 -1.03 -2.67 4.66
CA PHE A 49 -1.21 -4.08 4.35
C PHE A 49 -1.78 -4.30 2.94
N THR A 50 -2.75 -3.48 2.54
CA THR A 50 -3.36 -3.53 1.20
C THR A 50 -2.32 -3.20 0.13
N LEU A 51 -1.51 -2.16 0.34
CA LEU A 51 -0.45 -1.77 -0.59
C LEU A 51 0.65 -2.83 -0.67
N ALA A 52 1.11 -3.38 0.45
CA ALA A 52 2.10 -4.45 0.47
C ALA A 52 1.62 -5.69 -0.30
N THR A 53 0.34 -6.04 -0.15
CA THR A 53 -0.30 -7.12 -0.90
C THR A 53 -0.35 -6.81 -2.40
N LEU A 54 -0.74 -5.58 -2.78
CA LEU A 54 -0.74 -5.14 -4.17
C LEU A 54 0.67 -5.20 -4.79
N PHE A 55 1.70 -4.73 -4.09
CA PHE A 55 3.09 -4.81 -4.55
C PHE A 55 3.57 -6.25 -4.73
N LYS A 56 3.19 -7.17 -3.81
CA LYS A 56 3.52 -8.59 -3.93
C LYS A 56 2.99 -9.21 -5.23
N TYR A 57 1.76 -8.89 -5.62
CA TYR A 57 1.19 -9.39 -6.87
C TYR A 57 1.80 -8.74 -8.10
N ASN A 58 2.04 -7.43 -8.05
CA ASN A 58 2.74 -6.70 -9.10
C ASN A 58 4.13 -7.28 -9.38
N VAL A 59 4.91 -7.61 -8.35
CA VAL A 59 6.21 -8.27 -8.50
C VAL A 59 6.07 -9.61 -9.22
N LYS A 60 5.03 -10.41 -8.89
CA LYS A 60 4.78 -11.68 -9.59
C LYS A 60 4.49 -11.47 -11.09
N ILE A 61 3.70 -10.46 -11.45
CA ILE A 61 3.39 -10.16 -12.85
C ILE A 61 4.64 -9.75 -13.62
N ILE A 62 5.45 -8.82 -13.09
CA ILE A 62 6.66 -8.40 -13.81
C ILE A 62 7.64 -9.56 -13.97
N THR A 63 7.76 -10.46 -12.97
CA THR A 63 8.59 -11.66 -13.11
C THR A 63 8.06 -12.62 -14.17
N HIS A 64 6.74 -12.75 -14.32
CA HIS A 64 6.13 -13.51 -15.41
C HIS A 64 6.46 -12.92 -16.79
N HIS A 65 6.55 -11.59 -16.88
CA HIS A 65 6.97 -10.89 -18.11
C HIS A 65 8.50 -10.75 -18.27
N SER A 66 9.30 -11.40 -17.42
CA SER A 66 10.77 -11.28 -17.41
C SER A 66 11.27 -9.83 -17.26
N CYS A 67 10.49 -8.99 -16.59
CA CYS A 67 10.82 -7.61 -16.24
C CYS A 67 11.24 -7.52 -14.76
N VAL A 68 12.12 -6.56 -14.47
CA VAL A 68 12.64 -6.29 -13.11
C VAL A 68 12.16 -4.93 -12.59
N ILE A 69 11.62 -4.09 -13.47
CA ILE A 69 11.13 -2.75 -13.14
C ILE A 69 9.60 -2.79 -13.13
N LEU A 70 9.01 -2.36 -12.02
CA LEU A 70 7.58 -2.17 -11.91
C LEU A 70 7.16 -0.86 -12.57
N THR A 71 6.15 -0.91 -13.43
CA THR A 71 5.60 0.27 -14.10
C THR A 71 4.16 0.57 -13.66
N VAL A 72 3.69 1.79 -13.94
CA VAL A 72 2.29 2.17 -13.68
C VAL A 72 1.30 1.26 -14.43
N ARG A 73 1.68 0.74 -15.60
CA ARG A 73 0.85 -0.18 -16.39
C ARG A 73 0.58 -1.49 -15.66
N ASP A 74 1.60 -2.04 -14.99
CA ASP A 74 1.48 -3.29 -14.22
C ASP A 74 0.52 -3.10 -13.05
N THR A 75 0.64 -1.99 -12.33
CA THR A 75 -0.26 -1.62 -11.24
C THR A 75 -1.69 -1.46 -11.74
N GLN A 76 -1.90 -0.80 -12.88
CA GLN A 76 -3.22 -0.64 -13.48
C GLN A 76 -3.85 -1.99 -13.85
N LEU A 77 -3.06 -2.90 -14.43
CA LEU A 77 -3.51 -4.25 -14.76
C LEU A 77 -3.94 -5.02 -13.51
N MET A 78 -3.14 -4.96 -12.44
CA MET A 78 -3.48 -5.61 -11.17
C MET A 78 -4.77 -5.08 -10.55
N ILE A 79 -4.96 -3.76 -10.54
CA ILE A 79 -6.19 -3.13 -10.04
C ILE A 79 -7.40 -3.59 -10.86
N ASN A 80 -7.26 -3.69 -12.19
CA ASN A 80 -8.33 -4.17 -13.05
C ASN A 80 -8.69 -5.63 -12.77
N ILE A 81 -7.69 -6.52 -12.61
CA ILE A 81 -7.92 -7.92 -12.23
C ILE A 81 -8.62 -8.01 -10.87
N ALA A 82 -8.14 -7.27 -9.87
CA ALA A 82 -8.74 -7.26 -8.53
C ALA A 82 -10.20 -6.77 -8.53
N LYS A 83 -10.55 -5.81 -9.40
CA LYS A 83 -11.92 -5.35 -9.59
C LYS A 83 -12.83 -6.42 -10.21
N THR A 84 -12.32 -7.22 -11.15
CA THR A 84 -13.10 -8.28 -11.82
C THR A 84 -13.35 -9.49 -10.93
N LEU A 85 -12.50 -9.74 -9.94
CA LEU A 85 -12.65 -10.85 -8.98
C LEU A 85 -13.66 -10.55 -7.85
N LYS A 86 -14.19 -9.33 -7.78
CA LYS A 86 -15.12 -8.85 -6.76
C LYS A 86 -16.54 -8.80 -7.32
#